data_AF-A0AAD6LJA5-F1
#
_entry.id   AF-A0AAD6LJA5-F1
#
_cell.length_a   1.000
_cell.length_b   1.000
_cell.length_c   1.000
_cell.angle_alpha   90.00
_cell.angle_beta   90.00
_cell.angle_gamma   90.00
#
_symmetry.space_group_name_H-M   'P 1'
#
loop_
_entity.id
_entity.type
_entity.pdbx_description
1 polymer ?
#
loop_
_entity_poly.entity_id
_entity_poly.type
_entity_poly.pdbx_seq_one_letter_code
_entity_poly.pdbx_strand_id
1 'polypeptide(L)'
;MKRTQRFKRVSKPKKPIPESEPDEDSAVNRSTQLLKSTSTRIKPKRPKILSLPPPTSLTFDQLTILPREFFQIDALDLAPRLLGKFLKRDNVVLQITEVEAYRPNDSACHGRFGITARTAPVFGPGGHAYVYLCYGLHTMLNVVADKEGIGAAVLIRSCAPISGMDTIQERRGQKTEKPALLNGPGKVSSILSATFHT
;
A
#
# COMPACT_ATOMS: atom_id res chain seq x y z
N MET A 1 -20.88 37.42 24.66
CA MET A 1 -21.93 36.52 25.20
C MET A 1 -22.48 35.72 24.01
N LYS A 2 -22.52 34.39 23.91
CA LYS A 2 -22.30 33.26 24.82
C LYS A 2 -21.62 32.11 24.04
N ARG A 3 -20.65 31.48 24.71
CA ARG A 3 -19.97 30.23 24.35
C ARG A 3 -20.88 29.07 24.78
N THR A 4 -21.12 28.07 23.94
CA THR A 4 -21.78 26.82 24.38
C THR A 4 -20.89 25.63 24.04
N GLN A 5 -20.12 25.18 25.04
CA GLN A 5 -19.42 23.91 25.05
C GLN A 5 -20.44 22.79 25.28
N ARG A 6 -20.46 21.78 24.40
CA ARG A 6 -21.26 20.56 24.59
C ARG A 6 -20.34 19.44 25.06
N PHE A 7 -20.26 19.25 26.38
CA PHE A 7 -19.57 18.13 27.02
C PHE A 7 -20.29 16.81 26.69
N LYS A 8 -19.59 15.81 26.13
CA LYS A 8 -20.04 14.41 26.14
C LYS A 8 -19.60 13.76 27.44
N ARG A 9 -20.56 13.25 28.22
CA ARG A 9 -20.35 12.49 29.46
C ARG A 9 -19.58 11.20 29.14
N VAL A 10 -18.44 10.99 29.80
CA VAL A 10 -17.70 9.73 29.82
C VAL A 10 -18.27 8.85 30.93
N SER A 11 -18.53 7.58 30.64
CA SER A 11 -18.98 6.56 31.60
C SER A 11 -17.91 6.25 32.66
N LYS A 12 -18.32 6.09 33.92
CA LYS A 12 -17.43 5.79 35.06
C LYS A 12 -16.77 4.40 34.94
N PRO A 13 -15.49 4.24 35.31
CA PRO A 13 -14.83 2.93 35.37
C PRO A 13 -15.33 2.09 36.57
N LYS A 14 -15.35 0.77 36.40
CA LYS A 14 -15.93 -0.20 37.34
C LYS A 14 -14.80 -0.87 38.17
N LYS A 15 -14.80 -0.55 39.48
CA LYS A 15 -14.14 -1.16 40.65
C LYS A 15 -12.59 -1.14 40.79
N PRO A 16 -12.07 -1.04 42.04
CA PRO A 16 -10.65 -0.87 42.35
C PRO A 16 -9.93 -2.23 42.49
N ILE A 17 -8.64 -2.24 42.19
CA ILE A 17 -7.72 -3.35 42.42
C ILE A 17 -7.30 -3.31 43.91
N PRO A 18 -7.32 -4.42 44.67
CA PRO A 18 -6.88 -4.41 46.06
C PRO A 18 -5.35 -4.27 46.17
N GLU A 19 -4.91 -3.41 47.08
CA GLU A 19 -3.53 -3.32 47.56
C GLU A 19 -3.21 -4.52 48.46
N SER A 20 -2.10 -5.20 48.20
CA SER A 20 -1.56 -6.25 49.07
C SER A 20 -0.25 -5.76 49.71
N GLU A 21 -0.30 -5.55 51.02
CA GLU A 21 0.85 -5.28 51.91
C GLU A 21 1.68 -6.56 52.17
N PRO A 22 2.92 -6.44 52.69
CA PRO A 22 4.01 -7.38 52.45
C PRO A 22 4.14 -8.46 53.53
N ASP A 23 4.57 -9.65 53.12
CA ASP A 23 5.06 -10.69 54.05
C ASP A 23 6.54 -10.97 53.78
N GLU A 24 7.35 -10.76 54.82
CA GLU A 24 8.75 -11.16 54.90
C GLU A 24 8.89 -12.68 55.07
N ASP A 25 9.98 -13.17 54.50
CA ASP A 25 10.93 -14.13 55.09
C ASP A 25 11.12 -15.50 54.41
N SER A 26 12.38 -15.94 54.52
CA SER A 26 12.98 -17.23 54.18
C SER A 26 13.61 -17.40 52.79
N ALA A 27 14.93 -17.21 52.83
CA ALA A 27 15.92 -17.53 51.82
C ALA A 27 15.96 -19.01 51.39
N VAL A 28 16.13 -19.26 50.09
CA VAL A 28 16.86 -20.45 49.61
C VAL A 28 17.71 -20.09 48.37
N ASN A 29 19.02 -20.17 48.59
CA ASN A 29 20.12 -20.12 47.63
C ASN A 29 19.90 -21.03 46.40
N ARG A 30 20.09 -20.50 45.18
CA ARG A 30 20.54 -21.28 44.01
C ARG A 30 21.21 -20.38 42.97
N SER A 31 22.52 -20.28 43.13
CA SER A 31 23.51 -19.83 42.16
C SER A 31 23.34 -20.56 40.82
N THR A 32 23.02 -19.82 39.76
CA THR A 32 23.09 -20.31 38.38
C THR A 32 24.19 -19.56 37.64
N GLN A 33 25.22 -20.32 37.27
CA GLN A 33 26.39 -19.85 36.53
C GLN A 33 25.99 -19.28 35.16
N LEU A 34 26.40 -18.05 34.88
CA LEU A 34 26.45 -17.51 33.52
C LEU A 34 27.50 -18.27 32.71
N LEU A 35 27.04 -19.16 31.83
CA LEU A 35 27.87 -19.74 30.77
C LEU A 35 28.06 -18.70 29.67
N LYS A 36 29.27 -18.12 29.59
CA LYS A 36 29.70 -17.29 28.46
C LYS A 36 29.91 -18.19 27.23
N SER A 37 28.92 -18.25 26.34
CA SER A 37 29.08 -18.87 25.03
C SER A 37 29.88 -17.94 24.11
N THR A 38 31.16 -18.24 23.89
CA THR A 38 31.99 -17.66 22.85
C THR A 38 31.52 -18.17 21.47
N SER A 39 30.65 -17.40 20.81
CA SER A 39 30.26 -17.64 19.42
C SER A 39 31.33 -17.08 18.49
N THR A 40 32.16 -17.95 17.91
CA THR A 40 33.07 -17.60 16.82
C THR A 40 32.29 -17.47 15.51
N ARG A 41 32.07 -16.22 15.09
CA ARG A 41 31.39 -15.87 13.84
C ARG A 41 32.28 -16.22 12.63
N ILE A 42 32.08 -17.40 12.05
CA ILE A 42 32.65 -17.72 10.73
C ILE A 42 31.84 -16.96 9.67
N LYS A 43 32.48 -16.03 8.95
CA LYS A 43 31.84 -15.33 7.82
C LYS A 43 31.65 -16.31 6.66
N PRO A 44 30.43 -16.53 6.14
CA PRO A 44 30.23 -17.36 4.96
C PRO A 44 30.88 -16.70 3.74
N LYS A 45 31.70 -17.46 3.02
CA LYS A 45 32.36 -17.02 1.78
C LYS A 45 31.28 -16.89 0.69
N ARG A 46 31.02 -15.66 0.24
CA ARG A 46 30.02 -15.36 -0.80
C ARG A 46 30.32 -16.20 -2.04
N PRO A 47 29.39 -17.04 -2.53
CA PRO A 47 29.60 -17.80 -3.75
C PRO A 47 29.83 -16.82 -4.92
N LYS A 48 30.78 -17.15 -5.79
CA LYS A 48 31.05 -16.37 -7.01
C LYS A 48 29.76 -16.35 -7.83
N ILE A 49 29.23 -15.14 -8.05
CA ILE A 49 28.08 -14.91 -8.90
C ILE A 49 28.46 -15.37 -10.29
N LEU A 50 27.86 -16.46 -10.77
CA LEU A 50 27.88 -16.81 -12.19
C LEU A 50 27.21 -15.63 -12.90
N SER A 51 27.95 -14.94 -13.76
CA SER A 51 27.43 -13.76 -14.47
C SER A 51 26.25 -14.18 -15.33
N LEU A 52 25.04 -13.90 -14.84
CA LEU A 52 23.83 -14.01 -15.64
C LEU A 52 24.00 -13.08 -16.87
N PRO A 53 23.56 -13.52 -18.06
CA PRO A 53 23.53 -12.63 -19.22
C PRO A 53 22.72 -11.38 -18.87
N PRO A 54 23.10 -10.20 -19.39
CA PRO A 54 22.39 -8.97 -19.13
C PRO A 54 20.91 -9.18 -19.44
N PRO A 55 19.99 -8.75 -18.55
CA PRO A 55 18.57 -8.88 -18.81
C PRO A 55 18.28 -8.22 -20.14
N THR A 56 17.77 -9.01 -21.08
CA THR A 56 17.34 -8.59 -22.41
C THR A 56 16.59 -7.28 -22.25
N SER A 57 17.08 -6.22 -22.90
CA SER A 57 16.48 -4.90 -22.84
C SER A 57 15.02 -5.01 -23.26
N LEU A 58 14.11 -5.00 -22.30
CA LEU A 58 12.68 -4.92 -22.58
C LEU A 58 12.45 -3.60 -23.30
N THR A 59 12.22 -3.65 -24.60
CA THR A 59 11.81 -2.49 -25.38
C THR A 59 10.37 -2.16 -25.02
N PHE A 60 10.17 -1.18 -24.13
CA PHE A 60 8.85 -0.75 -23.62
C PHE A 60 7.95 -0.10 -24.67
N ASP A 61 8.43 0.07 -25.91
CA ASP A 61 7.67 0.55 -27.05
C ASP A 61 6.58 -0.42 -27.51
N GLN A 62 6.66 -1.69 -27.11
CA GLN A 62 5.66 -2.73 -27.44
C GLN A 62 4.62 -2.98 -26.32
N LEU A 63 4.52 -2.10 -25.32
CA LEU A 63 3.49 -2.23 -24.28
C LEU A 63 2.09 -2.12 -24.90
N THR A 64 1.38 -3.25 -24.94
CA THR A 64 0.01 -3.33 -25.44
C THR A 64 -0.97 -2.94 -24.32
N ILE A 65 -1.95 -2.11 -24.65
CA ILE A 65 -3.03 -1.75 -23.72
C ILE A 65 -3.86 -3.00 -23.43
N LEU A 66 -4.11 -3.27 -22.14
CA LEU A 66 -4.95 -4.39 -21.74
C LEU A 66 -6.41 -4.17 -22.18
N PRO A 67 -7.08 -5.19 -22.74
CA PRO A 67 -8.44 -5.07 -23.23
C PRO A 67 -9.43 -4.91 -22.07
N ARG A 68 -10.63 -4.35 -22.30
CA ARG A 68 -11.59 -4.07 -21.19
C ARG A 68 -12.04 -5.33 -20.47
N GLU A 69 -12.16 -6.43 -21.20
CA GLU A 69 -12.58 -7.75 -20.70
C GLU A 69 -11.62 -8.28 -19.62
N PHE A 70 -10.35 -7.85 -19.66
CA PHE A 70 -9.37 -8.19 -18.62
C PHE A 70 -9.80 -7.69 -17.24
N PHE A 71 -10.47 -6.53 -17.17
CA PHE A 71 -10.85 -5.87 -15.93
C PHE A 71 -12.28 -6.22 -15.48
N GLN A 72 -13.11 -6.75 -16.37
CA GLN A 72 -14.51 -7.11 -16.11
C GLN A 72 -14.66 -8.49 -15.43
N ILE A 73 -13.87 -8.71 -14.39
CA ILE A 73 -13.88 -9.91 -13.55
C ILE A 73 -13.91 -9.50 -12.08
N ASP A 74 -14.16 -10.46 -11.18
CA ASP A 74 -14.20 -10.19 -9.75
C ASP A 74 -12.89 -9.57 -9.24
N ALA A 75 -12.99 -8.63 -8.29
CA ALA A 75 -11.82 -7.92 -7.76
C ALA A 75 -10.76 -8.86 -7.15
N LEU A 76 -11.16 -9.97 -6.53
CA LEU A 76 -10.22 -10.95 -5.96
C LEU A 76 -9.47 -11.73 -7.05
N ASP A 77 -10.10 -11.93 -8.21
CA ASP A 77 -9.46 -12.56 -9.37
C ASP A 77 -8.60 -11.57 -10.15
N LEU A 78 -9.01 -10.30 -10.22
CA LEU A 78 -8.29 -9.23 -10.90
C LEU A 78 -6.98 -8.86 -10.20
N ALA A 79 -7.00 -8.74 -8.88
CA ALA A 79 -5.84 -8.33 -8.09
C ALA A 79 -4.54 -9.12 -8.41
N PRO A 80 -4.51 -10.46 -8.30
CA PRO A 80 -3.30 -11.21 -8.64
C PRO A 80 -2.90 -11.09 -10.11
N ARG A 81 -3.85 -10.87 -11.03
CA ARG A 81 -3.57 -10.69 -12.46
C ARG A 81 -2.93 -9.35 -12.77
N LEU A 82 -3.15 -8.34 -11.94
CA LEU A 82 -2.54 -7.01 -12.06
C LEU A 82 -1.07 -7.00 -11.62
N LEU A 83 -0.65 -7.93 -10.75
CA LEU A 83 0.74 -8.02 -10.33
C LEU A 83 1.67 -8.28 -11.53
N GLY A 84 2.75 -7.52 -11.61
CA GLY A 84 3.70 -7.56 -12.71
C GLY A 84 3.25 -6.84 -13.98
N LYS A 85 2.01 -6.33 -14.05
CA LYS A 85 1.55 -5.47 -15.15
C LYS A 85 2.08 -4.05 -15.00
N PHE A 86 1.99 -3.28 -16.08
CA PHE A 86 2.58 -1.96 -16.16
C PHE A 86 1.52 -0.86 -16.15
N LEU A 87 1.82 0.21 -15.40
CA LEU A 87 1.16 1.50 -15.51
C LEU A 87 2.08 2.42 -16.33
N LYS A 88 1.55 2.99 -17.41
CA LYS A 88 2.28 3.92 -18.27
C LYS A 88 1.56 5.26 -18.29
N ARG A 89 2.30 6.33 -18.03
CA ARG A 89 1.86 7.71 -18.25
C ARG A 89 3.03 8.52 -18.77
N ASP A 90 2.86 9.15 -19.93
CA ASP A 90 3.92 9.87 -20.63
C ASP A 90 5.16 8.97 -20.79
N ASN A 91 6.33 9.43 -20.32
CA ASN A 91 7.60 8.71 -20.34
C ASN A 91 7.84 7.82 -19.10
N VAL A 92 6.90 7.79 -18.16
CA VAL A 92 7.01 7.01 -16.92
C VAL A 92 6.32 5.66 -17.08
N VAL A 93 7.08 4.59 -16.83
CA VAL A 93 6.57 3.22 -16.74
C VAL A 93 6.84 2.66 -15.36
N LEU A 94 5.80 2.16 -14.72
CA LEU A 94 5.85 1.54 -13.40
C LEU A 94 5.30 0.11 -13.48
N GLN A 95 5.96 -0.85 -12.86
CA GLN A 95 5.43 -2.22 -12.70
C GLN A 95 4.70 -2.34 -11.38
N ILE A 96 3.48 -2.87 -11.38
CA ILE A 96 2.67 -3.07 -10.18
C ILE A 96 3.29 -4.20 -9.34
N THR A 97 3.59 -3.92 -8.07
CA THR A 97 4.21 -4.88 -7.14
C THR A 97 3.32 -5.30 -6.00
N GLU A 98 2.32 -4.48 -5.65
CA GLU A 98 1.39 -4.74 -4.55
C GLU A 98 0.04 -4.11 -4.85
N VAL A 99 -1.01 -4.84 -4.54
CA VAL A 99 -2.40 -4.43 -4.75
C VAL A 99 -3.28 -4.89 -3.59
N GLU A 100 -4.48 -4.31 -3.49
CA GLU A 100 -5.50 -4.70 -2.51
C GLU A 100 -6.88 -4.67 -3.19
N ALA A 101 -7.65 -5.75 -3.04
CA ALA A 101 -8.95 -5.91 -3.69
C ALA A 101 -10.09 -5.52 -2.75
N TYR A 102 -11.09 -4.82 -3.28
CA TYR A 102 -12.29 -4.44 -2.57
C TYR A 102 -13.55 -4.88 -3.33
N ARG A 103 -14.43 -5.60 -2.64
CA ARG A 103 -15.74 -6.05 -3.16
C ARG A 103 -16.88 -5.27 -2.48
N PRO A 104 -18.08 -5.18 -3.08
CA PRO A 104 -19.18 -4.39 -2.53
C PRO A 104 -19.67 -4.87 -1.15
N ASN A 105 -19.44 -6.14 -0.82
CA ASN A 105 -19.77 -6.72 0.48
C ASN A 105 -18.68 -6.47 1.56
N ASP A 106 -17.53 -5.89 1.21
CA ASP A 106 -16.50 -5.52 2.16
C ASP A 106 -16.86 -4.23 2.89
N SER A 107 -16.73 -4.25 4.21
CA SER A 107 -16.85 -3.08 5.08
C SER A 107 -15.89 -1.94 4.73
N ALA A 108 -14.72 -2.24 4.16
CA ALA A 108 -13.73 -1.25 3.75
C ALA A 108 -13.99 -0.67 2.35
N CYS A 109 -14.93 -1.26 1.58
CA CYS A 109 -15.18 -0.84 0.21
C CYS A 109 -16.08 0.40 0.14
N HIS A 110 -15.64 1.42 -0.60
CA HIS A 110 -16.45 2.62 -0.87
C HIS A 110 -17.75 2.30 -1.64
N GLY A 111 -17.75 1.25 -2.47
CA GLY A 111 -18.94 0.80 -3.20
C GLY A 111 -20.04 0.23 -2.30
N ARG A 112 -19.73 -0.17 -1.06
CA ARG A 112 -20.71 -0.75 -0.13
C ARG A 112 -21.87 0.20 0.20
N PHE A 113 -21.63 1.51 0.17
CA PHE A 113 -22.62 2.53 0.52
C PHE A 113 -23.45 3.03 -0.67
N GLY A 114 -23.30 2.40 -1.84
CA GLY A 114 -24.00 2.78 -3.06
C GLY A 114 -23.39 4.01 -3.75
N ILE A 115 -24.13 4.51 -4.74
CA ILE A 115 -23.68 5.58 -5.63
C ILE A 115 -23.87 6.93 -4.96
N THR A 116 -22.77 7.66 -4.83
CA THR A 116 -22.72 9.07 -4.45
C THR A 116 -21.86 9.81 -5.48
N ALA A 117 -21.87 11.16 -5.48
CA ALA A 117 -20.98 11.92 -6.37
C ALA A 117 -19.49 11.51 -6.23
N ARG A 118 -19.06 11.14 -5.02
CA ARG A 118 -17.69 10.70 -4.73
C ARG A 118 -17.42 9.27 -5.18
N THR A 119 -18.39 8.37 -5.05
CA THR A 119 -18.23 6.94 -5.32
C THR A 119 -18.64 6.56 -6.73
N ALA A 120 -19.35 7.43 -7.47
CA ALA A 120 -19.81 7.18 -8.84
C ALA A 120 -18.75 6.55 -9.76
N PRO A 121 -17.47 6.96 -9.73
CA PRO A 121 -16.47 6.32 -10.61
C PRO A 121 -16.25 4.83 -10.33
N VAL A 122 -16.38 4.36 -9.07
CA VAL A 122 -16.19 2.94 -8.72
C VAL A 122 -17.28 2.03 -9.28
N PHE A 123 -18.43 2.61 -9.65
CA PHE A 123 -19.54 1.90 -10.28
C PHE A 123 -19.48 1.96 -11.81
N GLY A 124 -18.46 2.60 -12.40
CA GLY A 124 -18.30 2.63 -13.85
C GLY A 124 -17.88 1.28 -14.43
N PRO A 125 -17.66 1.21 -15.75
CA PRO A 125 -17.11 0.03 -16.41
C PRO A 125 -15.75 -0.41 -15.85
N GLY A 126 -15.54 -1.73 -15.77
CA GLY A 126 -14.23 -2.32 -15.46
C GLY A 126 -13.09 -1.73 -16.29
N GLY A 127 -11.97 -1.44 -15.62
CA GLY A 127 -10.77 -0.83 -16.19
C GLY A 127 -10.72 0.69 -16.07
N HIS A 128 -11.78 1.35 -15.56
CA HIS A 128 -11.70 2.78 -15.24
C HIS A 128 -10.79 3.06 -14.05
N ALA A 129 -10.10 4.20 -14.09
CA ALA A 129 -9.33 4.68 -12.96
C ALA A 129 -10.27 5.36 -11.95
N TYR A 130 -10.36 4.81 -10.75
CA TYR A 130 -11.03 5.44 -9.62
C TYR A 130 -9.99 6.09 -8.69
N VAL A 131 -9.95 7.42 -8.72
CA VAL A 131 -8.97 8.23 -8.02
C VAL A 131 -9.66 9.07 -6.96
N TYR A 132 -9.18 9.03 -5.71
CA TYR A 132 -9.72 9.86 -4.64
C TYR A 132 -8.63 10.38 -3.69
N LEU A 133 -8.90 11.50 -3.05
CA LEU A 133 -8.03 12.07 -2.02
C LEU A 133 -8.32 11.42 -0.66
N CYS A 134 -7.29 10.84 -0.05
CA CYS A 134 -7.30 10.23 1.28
C CYS A 134 -6.71 11.20 2.30
N TYR A 135 -7.47 11.48 3.35
CA TYR A 135 -7.11 12.40 4.44
C TYR A 135 -6.63 13.79 3.99
N GLY A 136 -7.04 14.25 2.79
CA GLY A 136 -6.62 15.55 2.26
C GLY A 136 -5.17 15.62 1.76
N LEU A 137 -4.40 14.53 1.86
CA LEU A 137 -2.95 14.56 1.67
C LEU A 137 -2.46 13.66 0.53
N HIS A 138 -3.07 12.47 0.39
CA HIS A 138 -2.58 11.44 -0.51
C HIS A 138 -3.67 10.99 -1.46
N THR A 139 -3.36 10.99 -2.75
CA THR A 139 -4.27 10.47 -3.75
C THR A 139 -4.12 8.95 -3.85
N MET A 140 -5.24 8.24 -3.89
CA MET A 140 -5.29 6.78 -4.02
C MET A 140 -5.76 6.41 -5.42
N LEU A 141 -4.99 5.58 -6.13
CA LEU A 141 -5.32 5.10 -7.46
C LEU A 141 -5.87 3.68 -7.38
N ASN A 142 -7.11 3.51 -7.84
CA ASN A 142 -7.78 2.23 -7.94
C ASN A 142 -8.13 1.96 -9.40
N VAL A 143 -8.20 0.69 -9.75
CA VAL A 143 -8.74 0.20 -11.02
C VAL A 143 -10.09 -0.43 -10.74
N VAL A 144 -11.15 0.06 -11.40
CA VAL A 144 -12.49 -0.50 -11.28
C VAL A 144 -12.48 -1.93 -11.81
N ALA A 145 -13.07 -2.83 -11.03
CA ALA A 145 -13.21 -4.25 -11.34
C ALA A 145 -14.68 -4.57 -11.62
N ASP A 146 -14.91 -5.75 -12.19
CA ASP A 146 -16.24 -6.27 -12.46
C ASP A 146 -17.01 -5.48 -13.54
N LYS A 147 -18.28 -5.84 -13.74
CA LYS A 147 -19.21 -5.15 -14.61
C LYS A 147 -19.60 -3.79 -14.03
N GLU A 148 -20.03 -2.92 -14.94
CA GLU A 148 -20.62 -1.64 -14.56
C GLU A 148 -21.77 -1.82 -13.58
N GLY A 149 -21.84 -0.94 -12.58
CA GLY A 149 -22.86 -0.94 -11.53
C GLY A 149 -22.55 -1.81 -10.31
N ILE A 150 -21.49 -2.63 -10.32
CA ILE A 150 -21.17 -3.50 -9.17
C ILE A 150 -20.51 -2.73 -8.03
N GLY A 151 -19.58 -1.81 -8.32
CA GLY A 151 -18.89 -1.03 -7.29
C GLY A 151 -17.69 -1.75 -6.66
N ALA A 152 -16.95 -2.54 -7.44
CA ALA A 152 -15.74 -3.25 -7.02
C ALA A 152 -14.48 -2.59 -7.60
N ALA A 153 -13.34 -2.69 -6.90
CA ALA A 153 -12.08 -2.13 -7.39
C ALA A 153 -10.84 -2.78 -6.77
N VAL A 154 -9.70 -2.53 -7.40
CA VAL A 154 -8.37 -2.92 -6.90
C VAL A 154 -7.51 -1.67 -6.70
N LEU A 155 -7.06 -1.44 -5.47
CA LEU A 155 -6.12 -0.38 -5.11
C LEU A 155 -4.70 -0.76 -5.52
N ILE A 156 -3.99 0.15 -6.16
CA ILE A 156 -2.55 0.01 -6.43
C ILE A 156 -1.77 0.54 -5.23
N ARG A 157 -1.11 -0.36 -4.50
CA ARG A 157 -0.41 -0.03 -3.26
C ARG A 157 1.06 0.32 -3.47
N SER A 158 1.75 -0.42 -4.33
CA SER A 158 3.14 -0.13 -4.65
C SER A 158 3.50 -0.53 -6.07
N CYS A 159 4.53 0.15 -6.59
CA CYS A 159 5.12 -0.16 -7.90
C CYS A 159 6.65 -0.14 -7.86
N ALA A 160 7.28 -0.88 -8.77
CA ALA A 160 8.68 -0.72 -9.12
C ALA A 160 8.81 0.26 -10.30
N PRO A 161 9.69 1.28 -10.23
CA PRO A 161 9.97 2.14 -11.37
C PRO A 161 10.77 1.38 -12.44
N ILE A 162 10.33 1.47 -13.69
CA ILE A 162 10.90 0.73 -14.82
C ILE A 162 11.58 1.68 -15.82
N SER A 163 10.93 2.80 -16.15
CA SER A 163 11.50 3.86 -17.00
C SER A 163 11.01 5.24 -16.56
N GLY A 164 11.67 6.30 -17.03
CA GLY A 164 11.32 7.68 -16.70
C GLY A 164 11.83 8.13 -15.32
N MET A 165 12.99 7.61 -14.89
CA MET A 165 13.57 7.89 -13.56
C MET A 165 13.77 9.38 -13.29
N ASP A 166 14.18 10.16 -14.29
CA ASP A 166 14.38 11.61 -14.14
C ASP A 166 13.07 12.30 -13.77
N THR A 167 11.99 12.01 -14.49
CA THR A 167 10.64 12.52 -14.19
C THR A 167 10.14 12.04 -12.82
N ILE A 168 10.43 10.80 -12.44
CA ILE A 168 10.06 10.26 -11.12
C ILE A 168 10.78 11.02 -9.99
N GLN A 169 12.08 11.29 -10.15
CA GLN A 169 12.88 12.02 -9.17
C GLN A 169 12.43 13.48 -9.06
N GLU A 170 12.18 14.13 -10.19
CA GLU A 170 11.65 15.49 -10.27
C GLU A 170 10.30 15.60 -9.55
N ARG A 171 9.33 14.73 -9.88
CA ARG A 171 8.00 14.70 -9.24
C ARG A 171 8.05 14.42 -7.73
N ARG A 172 9.13 13.80 -7.23
CA ARG A 172 9.34 13.56 -5.79
C ARG A 172 10.09 14.68 -5.08
N GLY A 173 10.67 15.64 -5.81
CA GLY A 173 11.59 16.62 -5.24
C GLY A 173 12.84 15.98 -4.63
N GLN A 174 13.23 14.79 -5.11
CA GLN A 174 14.40 14.05 -4.60
C GLN A 174 15.34 13.71 -5.74
N LYS A 175 16.43 14.48 -5.88
CA LYS A 175 17.59 14.07 -6.68
C LYS A 175 18.44 13.14 -5.83
N THR A 176 18.29 11.84 -6.01
CA THR A 176 19.05 10.85 -5.24
C THR A 176 19.47 9.74 -6.18
N GLU A 177 20.70 9.24 -6.02
CA GLU A 177 21.20 8.12 -6.84
C GLU A 177 20.54 6.78 -6.49
N LYS A 178 19.81 6.70 -5.36
CA LYS A 178 19.09 5.50 -4.95
C LYS A 178 17.77 5.37 -5.73
N PRO A 179 17.38 4.15 -6.14
CA PRO A 179 16.10 3.94 -6.82
C PRO A 179 14.94 4.42 -5.95
N ALA A 180 14.04 5.22 -6.53
CA ALA A 180 12.88 5.74 -5.83
C ALA A 180 11.95 4.60 -5.43
N LEU A 181 11.79 4.38 -4.12
CA LEU A 181 10.86 3.37 -3.60
C LEU A 181 9.42 3.90 -3.68
N LEU A 182 8.60 3.33 -4.55
CA LEU A 182 7.15 3.62 -4.63
C LEU A 182 6.36 2.63 -3.79
N ASN A 183 6.79 2.44 -2.54
CA ASN A 183 6.23 1.48 -1.57
C ASN A 183 5.00 2.02 -0.81
N GLY A 184 4.17 2.82 -1.46
CA GLY A 184 2.95 3.33 -0.85
C GLY A 184 2.03 3.99 -1.88
N PRO A 185 0.70 3.87 -1.72
CA PRO A 185 -0.26 4.22 -2.77
C PRO A 185 -0.21 5.71 -3.10
N GLY A 186 -0.03 6.58 -2.09
CA GLY A 186 0.14 8.01 -2.29
C GLY A 186 1.38 8.38 -3.10
N LYS A 187 2.48 7.61 -2.96
CA LYS A 187 3.71 7.81 -3.75
C LYS A 187 3.50 7.39 -5.19
N VAL A 188 2.81 6.26 -5.42
CA VAL A 188 2.48 5.80 -6.78
C VAL A 188 1.63 6.86 -7.49
N SER A 189 0.58 7.36 -6.83
CA SER A 189 -0.29 8.36 -7.44
C SER A 189 0.40 9.71 -7.64
N SER A 190 1.31 10.15 -6.77
CA SER A 190 2.02 11.42 -6.98
C SER A 190 2.92 11.38 -8.22
N ILE A 191 3.46 10.21 -8.54
CA ILE A 191 4.20 10.01 -9.80
C ILE A 191 3.25 10.01 -10.98
N LEU A 192 2.12 9.32 -10.90
CA LEU A 192 1.20 9.15 -12.02
C LEU A 192 0.21 10.30 -12.20
N SER A 193 0.06 11.23 -11.26
CA SER A 193 -0.97 12.26 -11.29
C SER A 193 -0.41 13.66 -11.06
N ALA A 194 0.75 13.98 -11.66
CA ALA A 194 1.33 15.32 -11.57
C ALA A 194 0.25 16.39 -11.89
N THR A 195 -0.21 17.01 -10.80
CA THR A 195 -1.07 18.18 -10.67
C THR A 195 -2.55 18.03 -11.05
N PHE A 196 -3.41 17.76 -10.06
CA PHE A 196 -4.78 18.29 -10.06
C PHE A 196 -4.67 19.78 -9.70
N HIS A 197 -4.66 20.66 -10.69
CA HIS A 197 -4.99 22.06 -10.43
C HIS A 197 -6.48 22.08 -10.10
N THR A 198 -6.81 22.43 -8.86
CA THR A 198 -8.16 22.85 -8.47
C THR A 198 -8.47 24.21 -9.05
#